data_AF-A0A1I1Q7W2-F1
#
_entry.id   AF-A0A1I1Q7W2-F1
#
_cell.length_a   1.000
_cell.length_b   1.000
_cell.length_c   1.000
_cell.angle_alpha   90.00
_cell.angle_beta   90.00
_cell.angle_gamma   90.00
#
_symmetry.space_group_name_H-M   'P 1'
#
loop_
_entity.id
_entity.type
_entity.pdbx_description
1 polymer ?
#
loop_
_entity_poly.entity_id
_entity_poly.type
_entity_poly.pdbx_seq_one_letter_code
_entity_poly.pdbx_strand_id
1 'polypeptide(L)'
;MCLAIYDRTFYDRSKDNIFEIPKAHHLIDDRHGGYIYETYFFIQKVPESEDKLEDEIRTFISENKIIEDAKSAGANSLTLKFMEPDFRMPVYFKENSSFIKKDDYAEHYYKTNMAAIYNYDFDDDTEMMDFYKVKHSL
;
A
#
# COMPACT_ATOMS: atom_id res chain seq x y z
N MET A 1 4.34 -11.97 -30.38
CA MET A 1 5.45 -12.25 -29.46
C MET A 1 5.53 -11.06 -28.51
N CYS A 2 5.08 -11.24 -27.27
CA CYS A 2 4.96 -10.15 -26.30
C CYS A 2 6.22 -10.14 -25.41
N LEU A 3 6.83 -8.97 -25.24
CA LEU A 3 8.00 -8.79 -24.41
C LEU A 3 7.53 -8.41 -23.00
N ALA A 4 7.73 -9.29 -22.02
CA ALA A 4 7.53 -8.97 -20.61
C ALA A 4 8.73 -8.12 -20.14
N ILE A 5 8.48 -6.88 -19.71
CA ILE A 5 9.50 -6.09 -19.01
C ILE A 5 9.39 -6.44 -17.53
N TYR A 6 10.29 -7.30 -17.07
CA TYR A 6 10.50 -7.57 -15.65
C TYR A 6 11.25 -6.39 -15.04
N ASP A 7 10.55 -5.43 -14.46
CA ASP A 7 11.22 -4.40 -13.66
C ASP A 7 11.59 -4.98 -12.29
N ARG A 8 12.79 -5.54 -12.22
CA ARG A 8 13.36 -6.12 -10.99
C ARG A 8 13.68 -5.09 -9.91
N THR A 9 13.52 -3.79 -10.17
CA THR A 9 13.82 -2.75 -9.16
C THR A 9 12.72 -2.59 -8.12
N PHE A 10 11.49 -3.04 -8.41
CA PHE A 10 10.36 -2.97 -7.47
C PHE A 10 10.38 -4.04 -6.39
N TYR A 11 11.00 -5.19 -6.65
CA TYR A 11 11.11 -6.26 -5.65
C TYR A 11 12.55 -6.67 -5.47
N ASP A 12 13.04 -6.48 -4.25
CA ASP A 12 14.40 -6.79 -3.85
C ASP A 12 14.37 -7.56 -2.53
N ARG A 13 14.64 -8.87 -2.59
CA ARG A 13 14.66 -9.77 -1.41
C ARG A 13 15.69 -9.38 -0.35
N SER A 14 16.60 -8.46 -0.67
CA SER A 14 17.59 -7.95 0.29
C SER A 14 17.06 -6.78 1.12
N LYS A 15 15.92 -6.19 0.75
CA LYS A 15 15.24 -5.16 1.55
C LYS A 15 14.46 -5.79 2.71
N ASP A 16 14.12 -4.95 3.68
CA ASP A 16 13.26 -5.31 4.80
C ASP A 16 11.92 -5.89 4.36
N ASN A 17 11.24 -6.59 5.28
CA ASN A 17 9.98 -7.28 4.94
C ASN A 17 8.92 -6.30 4.42
N ILE A 18 8.87 -5.11 5.01
CA ILE A 18 8.01 -4.01 4.56
C ILE A 18 8.89 -2.91 3.98
N PHE A 19 8.55 -2.43 2.79
CA PHE A 19 9.26 -1.31 2.17
C PHE A 19 8.33 -0.45 1.32
N GLU A 20 8.64 0.84 1.24
CA GLU A 20 7.84 1.82 0.51
C GLU A 20 7.92 1.60 -1.00
N ILE A 21 6.80 1.82 -1.68
CA ILE A 21 6.76 1.91 -3.14
C ILE A 21 7.18 3.33 -3.53
N PRO A 22 8.32 3.52 -4.24
CA PRO A 22 8.83 4.85 -4.52
C PRO A 22 7.79 5.73 -5.23
N LYS A 23 7.62 6.97 -4.76
CA LYS A 23 6.69 7.99 -5.28
C LYS A 23 5.20 7.69 -5.05
N ALA A 24 4.85 6.86 -4.08
CA ALA A 24 3.45 6.54 -3.77
C ALA A 24 2.80 7.44 -2.71
N HIS A 25 3.54 8.41 -2.16
CA HIS A 25 3.00 9.37 -1.20
C HIS A 25 2.16 10.44 -1.88
N HIS A 26 0.93 10.63 -1.42
CA HIS A 26 0.03 11.66 -1.91
C HIS A 26 -0.69 12.33 -0.74
N LEU A 27 -0.67 13.68 -0.72
CA LEU A 27 -1.64 14.45 0.05
C LEU A 27 -2.89 14.61 -0.80
N ILE A 28 -4.00 14.05 -0.33
CA ILE A 28 -5.30 14.08 -1.01
C ILE A 28 -6.19 15.05 -0.25
N ASP A 29 -6.86 15.97 -0.94
CA ASP A 29 -7.84 16.88 -0.34
C ASP A 29 -9.00 16.06 0.26
N ASP A 30 -9.15 16.12 1.58
CA ASP A 30 -10.33 15.60 2.25
C ASP A 30 -11.47 16.58 2.01
N ARG A 31 -12.67 16.06 1.71
CA ARG A 31 -13.85 16.85 1.34
C ARG A 31 -14.31 17.85 2.43
N HIS A 32 -13.67 17.82 3.59
CA HIS A 32 -13.86 18.70 4.74
C HIS A 32 -12.79 19.79 4.87
N GLY A 33 -11.91 19.96 3.89
CA GLY A 33 -10.85 20.98 3.87
C GLY A 33 -9.57 20.58 4.60
N GLY A 34 -9.38 19.27 4.82
CA GLY A 34 -8.17 18.67 5.39
C GLY A 34 -7.35 17.95 4.32
N TYR A 35 -6.25 17.30 4.72
CA TYR A 35 -5.47 16.45 3.82
C TYR A 35 -5.34 15.03 4.35
N ILE A 36 -5.52 14.03 3.48
CA ILE A 36 -5.23 12.63 3.76
C ILE A 36 -3.81 12.35 3.27
N TYR A 37 -2.94 11.88 4.16
CA TYR A 37 -1.65 11.33 3.79
C TYR A 37 -1.84 9.88 3.33
N GLU A 38 -1.88 9.64 2.02
CA GLU A 38 -2.02 8.30 1.47
C GLU A 38 -0.66 7.75 1.02
N THR A 39 -0.36 6.48 1.34
CA THR A 39 0.89 5.82 0.95
C THR A 39 0.72 4.32 0.75
N TYR A 40 1.59 3.75 -0.10
CA TYR A 40 1.58 2.34 -0.46
C TYR A 40 2.92 1.68 -0.11
N PHE A 41 2.85 0.51 0.51
CA PHE A 41 3.97 -0.33 0.90
C PHE A 41 3.84 -1.73 0.32
N PHE A 42 4.97 -2.36 0.03
CA PHE A 42 5.02 -3.79 -0.23
C PHE A 42 5.38 -4.56 1.04
N ILE A 43 4.78 -5.74 1.22
CA ILE A 43 5.14 -6.76 2.22
C ILE A 43 5.64 -8.00 1.49
N GLN A 44 6.90 -8.40 1.70
CA GLN A 44 7.52 -9.53 1.00
C GLN A 44 7.00 -10.89 1.49
N LYS A 45 6.75 -11.01 2.79
CA LYS A 45 6.25 -12.21 3.45
C LYS A 45 5.12 -11.80 4.39
N VAL A 46 3.89 -11.93 3.92
CA VAL A 46 2.72 -11.69 4.74
C VAL A 46 2.61 -12.80 5.79
N PRO A 47 2.54 -12.47 7.09
CA PRO A 47 2.35 -13.45 8.15
C PRO A 47 1.06 -14.24 7.99
N GLU A 48 1.04 -15.46 8.50
CA GLU A 48 -0.13 -16.36 8.42
C GLU A 48 -1.25 -16.00 9.41
N SER A 49 -1.01 -15.08 10.36
CA SER A 49 -2.01 -14.64 11.35
C SER A 49 -2.16 -13.12 11.36
N GLU A 50 -3.39 -12.65 11.56
CA GLU A 50 -3.74 -11.23 11.65
C GLU A 50 -2.93 -10.53 12.74
N ASP A 51 -2.88 -11.09 13.96
CA ASP A 51 -2.09 -10.53 15.07
C ASP A 51 -0.61 -10.28 14.73
N LYS A 52 0.01 -11.18 13.96
CA LYS A 52 1.42 -11.03 13.57
C LYS A 52 1.59 -9.97 12.49
N LEU A 53 0.66 -9.91 11.54
CA LEU A 53 0.64 -8.89 10.50
C LEU A 53 0.40 -7.51 11.11
N GLU A 54 -0.51 -7.43 12.08
CA GLU A 54 -0.78 -6.23 12.87
C GLU A 54 0.48 -5.75 13.58
N ASP A 55 1.12 -6.62 14.36
CA ASP A 55 2.33 -6.29 15.11
C ASP A 55 3.45 -5.81 14.17
N GLU A 56 3.70 -6.51 13.05
CA GLU A 56 4.71 -6.11 12.07
C GLU A 56 4.42 -4.73 11.46
N ILE A 57 3.17 -4.44 11.11
CA ILE A 57 2.75 -3.15 10.56
C ILE A 57 2.93 -2.03 11.61
N ARG A 58 2.47 -2.23 12.84
CA ARG A 58 2.59 -1.25 13.92
C ARG A 58 4.04 -0.94 14.24
N THR A 59 4.89 -1.97 14.35
CA THR A 59 6.34 -1.81 14.55
C THR A 59 6.94 -0.99 13.42
N PHE A 60 6.65 -1.34 12.16
CA PHE A 60 7.15 -0.61 11.00
C PHE A 60 6.74 0.88 11.01
N ILE A 61 5.46 1.17 11.29
CA ILE A 61 4.94 2.55 11.38
C ILE A 61 5.69 3.36 12.46
N SER A 62 5.90 2.76 13.63
CA SER A 62 6.57 3.38 14.76
C SER A 62 8.06 3.64 14.48
N GLU A 63 8.79 2.63 13.99
CA GLU A 63 10.22 2.73 13.71
C GLU A 63 10.53 3.75 12.62
N ASN A 64 9.64 3.88 11.62
CA ASN A 64 9.77 4.83 10.53
C ASN A 64 9.07 6.17 10.79
N LYS A 65 8.46 6.37 11.96
CA LYS A 65 7.81 7.63 12.38
C LYS A 65 6.77 8.17 11.40
N ILE A 66 6.07 7.29 10.70
CA ILE A 66 5.19 7.66 9.58
C ILE A 66 4.05 8.60 10.03
N ILE A 67 3.52 8.38 11.24
CA ILE A 67 2.49 9.22 11.87
C ILE A 67 3.02 10.65 12.12
N GLU A 68 4.25 10.79 12.61
CA GLU A 68 4.86 12.10 12.89
C GLU A 68 5.15 12.88 11.60
N ASP A 69 5.61 12.18 10.57
CA ASP A 69 5.89 12.75 9.25
C ASP A 69 4.61 13.23 8.57
N ALA A 70 3.53 12.44 8.62
CA ALA A 70 2.23 12.83 8.08
C ALA A 70 1.62 14.05 8.80
N LYS A 71 1.71 14.10 10.14
CA LYS A 71 1.32 15.30 10.91
C LYS A 71 2.12 16.53 10.48
N SER A 72 3.44 16.36 10.32
CA SER A 72 4.33 17.45 9.92
C SER A 72 4.07 17.93 8.48
N ALA A 73 3.55 17.06 7.62
CA ALA A 73 3.09 17.39 6.27
C ALA A 73 1.74 18.13 6.23
N GLY A 74 1.07 18.29 7.39
CA GLY A 74 -0.22 18.98 7.50
C GLY A 74 -1.43 18.11 7.18
N ALA A 75 -1.31 16.79 7.30
CA ALA A 75 -2.44 15.87 7.13
C ALA A 75 -3.34 15.82 8.38
N ASN A 76 -4.63 15.58 8.15
CA ASN A 76 -5.69 15.34 9.14
C ASN A 76 -5.96 13.84 9.35
N SER A 77 -5.61 13.02 8.35
CA SER A 77 -5.65 11.57 8.49
C SER A 77 -4.56 10.90 7.66
N LEU A 78 -4.35 9.63 7.94
CA LEU A 78 -3.31 8.79 7.35
C LEU A 78 -3.96 7.50 6.84
N THR A 79 -3.70 7.14 5.59
CA THR A 79 -4.10 5.85 5.02
C THR A 79 -2.87 5.16 4.44
N LEU A 80 -2.47 4.05 5.06
CA LEU A 80 -1.34 3.23 4.62
C LEU A 80 -1.86 1.91 4.06
N LYS A 81 -1.44 1.59 2.84
CA LYS A 81 -1.87 0.39 2.13
C LYS A 81 -0.71 -0.58 2.00
N PHE A 82 -0.86 -1.78 2.53
CA PHE A 82 0.17 -2.81 2.55
C PHE A 82 -0.19 -3.94 1.60
N MET A 83 0.69 -4.26 0.66
CA MET A 83 0.38 -5.15 -0.45
C MET A 83 1.45 -6.20 -0.68
N GLU A 84 1.05 -7.40 -1.12
CA GLU A 84 2.02 -8.38 -1.62
C GLU A 84 2.54 -7.99 -3.01
N PRO A 85 3.85 -8.06 -3.24
CA PRO A 85 4.41 -7.87 -4.57
C PRO A 85 4.07 -9.07 -5.46
N ASP A 86 3.37 -8.84 -6.58
CA ASP A 86 3.23 -9.85 -7.64
C ASP A 86 4.14 -9.50 -8.83
N PHE A 87 5.12 -10.37 -9.12
CA PHE A 87 6.00 -10.25 -10.28
C PHE A 87 5.28 -10.34 -11.62
N ARG A 88 4.01 -10.73 -11.60
CA ARG A 88 3.12 -10.71 -12.75
C ARG A 88 2.35 -9.40 -12.86
N MET A 89 2.93 -8.26 -12.47
CA MET A 89 2.50 -6.98 -13.04
C MET A 89 2.48 -7.12 -14.57
N PRO A 90 1.31 -7.17 -15.23
CA PRO A 90 1.28 -7.16 -16.67
C PRO A 90 1.46 -5.71 -17.08
N VAL A 91 2.71 -5.26 -17.23
CA VAL A 91 2.97 -4.02 -17.98
C VAL A 91 2.90 -4.38 -19.47
N TYR A 92 1.68 -4.69 -19.94
CA TYR A 92 1.39 -4.82 -21.36
C TYR A 92 0.57 -3.61 -21.78
N PHE A 93 1.24 -2.56 -22.22
CA PHE A 93 0.58 -1.48 -22.96
C PHE A 93 0.86 -1.66 -24.45
N LYS A 94 -0.10 -2.26 -25.14
CA LYS A 94 -0.49 -1.72 -26.44
C LYS A 94 -1.82 -1.02 -26.16
N GLU A 95 -1.82 0.31 -26.18
CA GLU A 95 -3.05 1.10 -26.03
C GLU A 95 -4.11 0.54 -26.99
N ASN A 96 -5.07 -0.20 -26.45
CA ASN A 96 -6.28 -0.52 -27.18
C ASN A 96 -7.30 0.49 -26.68
N SER A 97 -7.55 1.50 -27.50
CA SER A 97 -8.23 2.76 -27.21
C SER A 97 -9.70 2.64 -26.76
N SER A 98 -10.17 1.45 -26.37
CA SER A 98 -11.60 1.17 -26.36
C SER A 98 -12.19 0.58 -25.08
N PHE A 99 -11.43 0.03 -24.12
CA PHE A 99 -12.10 -0.62 -22.98
C PHE A 99 -11.48 -0.50 -21.59
N ILE A 100 -10.17 -0.35 -21.42
CA ILE A 100 -9.59 -0.26 -20.07
C ILE A 100 -8.43 0.73 -20.10
N LYS A 101 -8.53 1.80 -19.30
CA LYS A 101 -7.47 2.80 -19.17
C LYS A 101 -6.39 2.27 -18.21
N LYS A 102 -5.17 2.79 -18.34
CA LYS A 102 -4.04 2.47 -17.47
C LYS A 102 -4.37 2.61 -15.98
N ASP A 103 -5.19 3.61 -15.66
CA ASP A 103 -5.59 3.93 -14.29
C ASP A 103 -6.52 2.85 -13.70
N ASP A 104 -7.42 2.28 -14.50
CA ASP A 104 -8.36 1.23 -14.09
C ASP A 104 -7.62 -0.05 -13.67
N TYR A 105 -6.53 -0.41 -14.36
CA TYR A 105 -5.71 -1.59 -14.03
C TYR A 105 -4.83 -1.39 -12.79
N ALA A 106 -4.31 -0.18 -12.57
CA ALA A 106 -3.58 0.15 -11.34
C ALA A 106 -4.51 0.03 -10.13
N GLU A 107 -5.72 0.58 -10.23
CA GLU A 107 -6.74 0.48 -9.18
C GLU A 107 -7.16 -0.97 -8.89
N HIS A 108 -7.35 -1.79 -9.93
CA HIS A 108 -7.64 -3.22 -9.77
C HIS A 108 -6.48 -4.01 -9.18
N TYR A 109 -5.23 -3.71 -9.57
CA TYR A 109 -4.03 -4.36 -9.02
C TYR A 109 -3.90 -4.11 -7.52
N TYR A 110 -4.09 -2.87 -7.08
CA TYR A 110 -4.06 -2.50 -5.67
C TYR A 110 -5.11 -3.28 -4.86
N LYS A 111 -6.34 -3.44 -5.37
CA LYS A 111 -7.41 -4.19 -4.68
C LYS A 111 -7.12 -5.69 -4.57
N THR A 112 -6.47 -6.30 -5.56
CA THR A 112 -6.28 -7.78 -5.59
C THR A 112 -5.09 -8.30 -4.79
N ASN A 113 -4.14 -7.45 -4.41
CA ASN A 113 -2.94 -7.85 -3.66
C ASN A 113 -2.81 -7.19 -2.28
N MET A 114 -3.88 -6.53 -1.81
CA MET A 114 -3.91 -5.94 -0.48
C MET A 114 -3.79 -7.01 0.61
N ALA A 115 -2.87 -6.81 1.54
CA ALA A 115 -2.71 -7.59 2.76
C ALA A 115 -3.45 -6.91 3.92
N ALA A 116 -3.23 -5.61 4.08
CA ALA A 116 -3.87 -4.79 5.10
C ALA A 116 -3.99 -3.32 4.69
N ILE A 117 -4.95 -2.61 5.28
CA ILE A 117 -5.05 -1.15 5.24
C ILE A 117 -5.04 -0.64 6.67
N TYR A 118 -4.15 0.30 6.96
CA TYR A 118 -4.08 1.02 8.22
C TYR A 118 -4.62 2.43 8.01
N ASN A 119 -5.62 2.81 8.80
CA ASN A 119 -6.18 4.15 8.83
C ASN A 119 -5.95 4.75 10.22
N TYR A 120 -5.55 6.02 10.24
CA TYR A 120 -5.42 6.76 11.48
C TYR A 120 -5.94 8.19 11.31
N ASP A 121 -6.84 8.56 12.21
CA ASP A 121 -7.44 9.88 12.29
C ASP A 121 -6.69 10.71 13.34
N PHE A 122 -6.14 11.86 12.94
CA PHE A 122 -5.36 12.71 13.84
C PHE A 122 -6.22 13.55 14.77
N ASP A 123 -7.48 13.83 14.41
CA ASP A 123 -8.39 14.68 15.18
C ASP A 123 -8.98 13.88 16.35
N ASP A 124 -9.39 12.63 16.10
CA ASP A 124 -10.01 11.75 17.09
C ASP A 124 -9.04 10.71 17.71
N ASP A 125 -7.74 10.77 17.37
CA ASP A 125 -6.70 9.82 17.82
C ASP A 125 -7.14 8.35 17.68
N THR A 126 -7.80 8.05 16.57
CA THR A 126 -8.45 6.76 16.34
C THR A 126 -7.73 5.99 15.24
N GLU A 127 -7.43 4.74 15.53
CA GLU A 127 -6.81 3.82 14.61
C GLU A 127 -7.78 2.70 14.19
N MET A 128 -7.75 2.34 12.91
CA MET A 128 -8.46 1.18 12.37
C MET A 128 -7.57 0.42 11.39
N MET A 129 -7.59 -0.91 11.47
CA MET A 129 -6.84 -1.77 10.57
C MET A 129 -7.73 -2.86 9.97
N ASP A 130 -7.76 -2.91 8.65
CA ASP A 130 -8.54 -3.88 7.87
C ASP A 130 -7.61 -4.91 7.24
N PHE A 131 -7.86 -6.20 7.45
CA PHE A 131 -7.10 -7.31 6.88
C PHE A 131 -7.82 -7.94 5.68
N TYR A 132 -7.08 -8.26 4.61
CA TYR A 132 -7.65 -8.72 3.35
C TYR A 132 -7.14 -10.09 2.87
N LYS A 133 -5.88 -10.45 3.16
CA LYS A 133 -5.22 -11.65 2.62
C LYS A 133 -4.59 -12.58 3.65
N VAL A 134 -4.95 -12.46 4.93
CA VAL A 134 -4.51 -13.46 5.90
C VAL A 134 -5.20 -14.78 5.54
N LYS A 135 -4.42 -15.82 5.23
CA LYS A 135 -4.98 -17.16 5.01
C LYS A 135 -5.68 -17.57 6.30
N HIS A 136 -7.00 -17.66 6.27
CA HIS A 136 -7.71 -18.42 7.29
C HIS A 136 -7.18 -19.85 7.24
N SER A 137 -6.45 -20.25 8.27
CA SER A 137 -6.12 -21.64 8.53
C SER A 137 -7.43 -22.45 8.55
N LEU A 138 -7.63 -23.29 7.55
CA LEU A 138 -8.71 -24.29 7.52
C LEU A 138 -8.40 -25.43 8.51
#